data_AF-A0AAW4KZJ3-F1
#
_entry.id   AF-A0AAW4KZJ3-F1
#
_cell.length_a   1.000
_cell.length_b   1.000
_cell.length_c   1.000
_cell.angle_alpha   90.00
_cell.angle_beta   90.00
_cell.angle_gamma   90.00
#
_symmetry.space_group_name_H-M   'P 1'
#
loop_
_entity.id
_entity.type
_entity.pdbx_description
1 polymer ?
#
loop_
_entity_poly.entity_id
_entity_poly.type
_entity_poly.pdbx_seq_one_letter_code
_entity_poly.pdbx_strand_id
1 'polypeptide(L)'
;MAILPRYIPPDFTRAELATAPAVTLGQAPRDGVLPQNFHATSNHPEYIHLGNGRWLLAPESRMDAALLLVDGSLQAVEPRLVKQGDYVVLGRTEDGEEGIYVHTAGFQPADETPHDKFSFRSRGTRETPFSRSYDELYEILRHDRDRGYIVWVLGPAVAFDRDSRNAMTGLIEAGFCHALLAGNALATHDLEAAIFRTGLGQDIYTQAHLPGGHYHHLDVINEVRLRGSMAQTIADLALQDGIIRACLNHQVPLVLTGSIRDDGPLPEVITDSCKAQDAMRFHARRATTVIAMATQLHAIAAGNMVPNYRILADGTVRPVFFYIVDMSEFGADKLANRGTGQSRAILTNVQDFIVNLWHNLKG
;
A
#
# COMPACT_ATOMS: atom_id res chain seq x y z
N MET A 1 -16.51 11.33 -17.92
CA MET A 1 -16.95 10.72 -16.64
C MET A 1 -16.05 11.26 -15.54
N ALA A 2 -16.51 11.32 -14.29
CA ALA A 2 -15.61 11.65 -13.18
C ALA A 2 -14.56 10.52 -13.05
N ILE A 3 -13.28 10.89 -12.95
CA ILE A 3 -12.15 9.95 -12.80
C ILE A 3 -12.31 9.11 -11.52
N LEU A 4 -12.91 9.71 -10.48
CA LEU A 4 -13.14 9.10 -9.19
C LEU A 4 -14.64 8.90 -8.93
N PRO A 5 -15.08 7.75 -8.41
CA PRO A 5 -16.45 7.57 -7.97
C PRO A 5 -16.74 8.50 -6.78
N ARG A 6 -17.93 9.09 -6.77
CA ARG A 6 -18.40 9.95 -5.68
C ARG A 6 -18.82 9.08 -4.48
N TYR A 7 -18.40 9.46 -3.28
CA TYR A 7 -18.87 8.82 -2.06
C TYR A 7 -20.33 9.19 -1.75
N ILE A 8 -21.14 8.18 -1.46
CA ILE A 8 -22.54 8.31 -1.02
C ILE A 8 -22.58 7.92 0.46
N PRO A 9 -22.76 8.87 1.39
CA PRO A 9 -22.83 8.56 2.81
C PRO A 9 -24.10 7.75 3.14
N PRO A 10 -24.13 7.01 4.27
CA PRO A 10 -25.32 6.33 4.74
C PRO A 10 -26.45 7.32 5.01
N ASP A 11 -27.68 6.91 4.73
CA ASP A 11 -28.86 7.65 5.15
C ASP A 11 -29.19 7.33 6.61
N PHE A 12 -28.72 8.19 7.52
CA PHE A 12 -28.96 8.04 8.97
C PHE A 12 -30.40 8.30 9.39
N THR A 13 -31.31 8.66 8.46
CA THR A 13 -32.74 8.77 8.75
C THR A 13 -33.47 7.43 8.62
N ARG A 14 -32.82 6.41 8.03
CA ARG A 14 -33.33 5.04 8.00
C ARG A 14 -33.59 4.55 9.42
N ALA A 15 -34.72 3.87 9.64
CA ALA A 15 -35.20 3.51 10.97
C ALA A 15 -34.15 2.76 11.80
N GLU A 16 -33.45 1.81 11.19
CA GLU A 16 -32.40 1.00 11.78
C GLU A 16 -31.20 1.83 12.28
N LEU A 17 -30.80 2.91 11.57
CA LEU A 17 -29.69 3.78 11.96
C LEU A 17 -30.13 4.96 12.84
N ALA A 18 -31.36 5.43 12.66
CA ALA A 18 -31.94 6.52 13.45
C ALA A 18 -32.26 6.08 14.89
N THR A 19 -32.62 4.81 15.08
CA THR A 19 -32.95 4.23 16.40
C THR A 19 -31.79 3.44 17.02
N ALA A 20 -30.65 3.35 16.32
CA ALA A 20 -29.45 2.67 16.81
C ALA A 20 -28.99 3.23 18.16
N PRO A 21 -28.53 2.37 19.09
CA PRO A 21 -28.00 2.83 20.36
C PRO A 21 -26.66 3.55 20.17
N ALA A 22 -26.26 4.34 21.16
CA ALA A 22 -24.88 4.82 21.22
C ALA A 22 -23.93 3.63 21.42
N VAL A 23 -22.74 3.71 20.85
CA VAL A 23 -21.72 2.67 20.97
C VAL A 23 -21.30 2.48 22.43
N THR A 24 -20.96 1.25 22.79
CA THR A 24 -20.36 0.96 24.11
C THR A 24 -18.85 1.16 24.05
N LEU A 25 -18.28 1.76 25.10
CA LEU A 25 -16.83 1.91 25.27
C LEU A 25 -16.33 1.08 26.44
N GLY A 26 -15.18 0.43 26.26
CA GLY A 26 -14.48 -0.30 27.31
C GLY A 26 -13.06 0.20 27.47
N GLN A 27 -12.58 0.30 28.70
CA GLN A 27 -11.19 0.67 28.95
C GLN A 27 -10.26 -0.52 28.69
N ALA A 28 -9.15 -0.27 28.00
CA ALA A 28 -8.09 -1.25 27.84
C ALA A 28 -7.52 -1.64 29.22
N PRO A 29 -7.52 -2.94 29.59
CA PRO A 29 -7.11 -3.36 30.93
C PRO A 29 -5.61 -3.21 31.17
N ARG A 30 -4.78 -3.28 30.13
CA ARG A 30 -3.31 -3.17 30.16
C ARG A 30 -2.78 -2.69 28.81
N ASP A 31 -1.55 -2.20 28.79
CA ASP A 31 -0.80 -1.94 27.55
C ASP A 31 -0.82 -3.17 26.63
N GLY A 32 -1.16 -2.96 25.37
CA GLY A 32 -1.21 -4.03 24.36
C GLY A 32 -2.43 -4.95 24.43
N VAL A 33 -3.37 -4.72 25.36
CA VAL A 33 -4.51 -5.62 25.59
C VAL A 33 -5.82 -4.88 25.34
N LEU A 34 -6.62 -5.41 24.41
CA LEU A 34 -7.96 -4.91 24.13
C LEU A 34 -8.98 -5.49 25.12
N PRO A 35 -10.02 -4.72 25.50
CA PRO A 35 -11.11 -5.23 26.32
C PRO A 35 -11.88 -6.35 25.60
N GLN A 36 -12.57 -7.18 26.37
CA GLN A 36 -13.50 -8.15 25.78
C GLN A 36 -14.55 -7.41 24.93
N ASN A 37 -14.98 -8.07 23.86
CA ASN A 37 -15.95 -7.50 22.92
C ASN A 37 -15.48 -6.25 22.14
N PHE A 38 -14.18 -5.93 22.09
CA PHE A 38 -13.67 -4.83 21.25
C PHE A 38 -14.08 -5.00 19.79
N HIS A 39 -14.44 -3.93 19.09
CA HIS A 39 -14.68 -3.97 17.65
C HIS A 39 -13.36 -4.05 16.87
N ALA A 40 -13.23 -5.05 16.01
CA ALA A 40 -12.07 -5.21 15.13
C ALA A 40 -12.38 -4.55 13.80
N THR A 41 -11.59 -3.56 13.40
CA THR A 41 -11.86 -2.79 12.18
C THR A 41 -11.63 -3.62 10.92
N SER A 42 -12.48 -3.36 9.94
CA SER A 42 -12.28 -3.71 8.53
C SER A 42 -11.34 -2.69 7.86
N ASN A 43 -11.35 -2.62 6.53
CA ASN A 43 -10.74 -1.53 5.77
C ASN A 43 -11.77 -0.58 5.11
N HIS A 44 -13.07 -0.80 5.35
CA HIS A 44 -14.19 0.01 4.83
C HIS A 44 -14.41 1.30 5.63
N PRO A 45 -15.20 2.26 5.09
CA PRO A 45 -15.74 3.36 5.87
C PRO A 45 -16.59 2.83 7.02
N GLU A 46 -16.22 3.18 8.25
CA GLU A 46 -16.94 2.75 9.45
C GLU A 46 -17.43 3.96 10.22
N TYR A 47 -18.71 3.92 10.59
CA TYR A 47 -19.38 4.96 11.35
C TYR A 47 -19.68 4.47 12.76
N ILE A 48 -19.36 5.31 13.74
CA ILE A 48 -19.61 5.04 15.15
C ILE A 48 -20.63 6.03 15.69
N HIS A 49 -21.72 5.51 16.26
CA HIS A 49 -22.77 6.33 16.86
C HIS A 49 -22.36 6.77 18.26
N LEU A 50 -22.14 8.07 18.45
CA LEU A 50 -21.76 8.65 19.74
C LEU A 50 -22.98 9.11 20.57
N GLY A 51 -24.19 8.72 20.16
CA GLY A 51 -25.45 9.14 20.76
C GLY A 51 -26.02 10.42 20.16
N ASN A 52 -27.28 10.72 20.50
CA ASN A 52 -28.03 11.88 20.01
C ASN A 52 -28.09 11.99 18.47
N GLY A 53 -28.07 10.86 17.76
CA GLY A 53 -28.08 10.81 16.29
C GLY A 53 -26.74 11.17 15.64
N ARG A 54 -25.66 11.37 16.42
CA ARG A 54 -24.35 11.73 15.90
C ARG A 54 -23.57 10.48 15.49
N TRP A 55 -23.51 10.22 14.19
CA TRP A 55 -22.65 9.20 13.59
C TRP A 55 -21.33 9.81 13.12
N LEU A 56 -20.21 9.28 13.61
CA LEU A 56 -18.88 9.75 13.28
C LEU A 56 -18.17 8.75 12.37
N LEU A 57 -17.79 9.18 11.17
CA LEU A 57 -16.94 8.40 10.27
C LEU A 57 -15.51 8.32 10.84
N ALA A 58 -14.94 7.13 10.88
CA ALA A 58 -13.53 6.95 11.20
C ALA A 58 -12.66 7.74 10.19
N PRO A 59 -11.72 8.60 10.64
CA PRO A 59 -10.93 9.41 9.71
C PRO A 59 -9.81 8.62 9.01
N GLU A 60 -9.41 7.51 9.63
CA GLU A 60 -8.44 6.55 9.13
C GLU A 60 -8.98 5.15 9.41
N SER A 61 -8.63 4.19 8.54
CA SER A 61 -8.97 2.78 8.71
C SER A 61 -7.74 1.90 8.50
N ARG A 62 -7.81 0.68 9.02
CA ARG A 62 -6.79 -0.37 8.99
C ARG A 62 -7.49 -1.67 9.36
N MET A 63 -7.29 -2.74 8.59
CA MET A 63 -7.84 -4.03 9.00
C MET A 63 -7.12 -4.58 10.24
N ASP A 64 -7.85 -5.34 11.06
CA ASP A 64 -7.34 -5.98 12.27
C ASP A 64 -6.79 -4.98 13.31
N ALA A 65 -7.36 -3.77 13.36
CA ALA A 65 -7.07 -2.76 14.36
C ALA A 65 -8.25 -2.56 15.32
N ALA A 66 -8.08 -1.70 16.32
CA ALA A 66 -9.13 -1.26 17.23
C ALA A 66 -9.44 0.22 17.02
N LEU A 67 -10.68 0.64 17.27
CA LEU A 67 -11.05 2.05 17.30
C LEU A 67 -10.97 2.58 18.74
N LEU A 68 -10.13 3.58 18.94
CA LEU A 68 -10.07 4.36 20.17
C LEU A 68 -10.92 5.63 20.01
N LEU A 69 -11.61 6.02 21.07
CA LEU A 69 -12.23 7.35 21.18
C LEU A 69 -11.32 8.27 22.00
N VAL A 70 -10.67 9.21 21.32
CA VAL A 70 -9.73 10.17 21.91
C VAL A 70 -10.23 11.58 21.63
N ASP A 71 -10.56 12.33 22.69
CA ASP A 71 -11.06 13.71 22.60
C ASP A 71 -12.23 13.91 21.61
N GLY A 72 -13.13 12.92 21.54
CA GLY A 72 -14.30 12.95 20.65
C GLY A 72 -13.99 12.64 19.18
N SER A 73 -12.77 12.19 18.88
CA SER A 73 -12.32 11.70 17.57
C SER A 73 -12.00 10.20 17.60
N LEU A 74 -12.18 9.53 16.47
CA LEU A 74 -11.84 8.11 16.32
C LEU A 74 -10.41 7.95 15.82
N GLN A 75 -9.67 6.99 16.39
CA GLN A 75 -8.35 6.60 15.92
C GLN A 75 -8.29 5.09 15.72
N ALA A 76 -7.94 4.64 14.52
CA ALA A 76 -7.67 3.24 14.23
C ALA A 76 -6.23 2.91 14.67
N VAL A 77 -6.08 2.05 15.68
CA VAL A 77 -4.82 1.79 16.35
C VAL A 77 -4.56 0.28 16.44
N GLU A 78 -3.34 -0.15 16.12
CA GLU A 78 -2.93 -1.53 16.32
C GLU A 78 -2.99 -1.93 17.80
N PRO A 79 -3.40 -3.17 18.12
CA PRO A 79 -3.47 -3.61 19.50
C PRO A 79 -2.18 -3.36 20.30
N ARG A 80 -1.00 -3.53 19.68
CA ARG A 80 0.31 -3.31 20.31
C ARG A 80 0.58 -1.87 20.77
N LEU A 81 -0.15 -0.89 20.23
CA LEU A 81 0.01 0.53 20.55
C LEU A 81 -1.00 1.01 21.60
N VAL A 82 -2.03 0.22 21.91
CA VAL A 82 -3.04 0.54 22.92
C VAL A 82 -2.40 0.61 24.30
N LYS A 83 -2.80 1.63 25.07
CA LYS A 83 -2.36 1.88 26.44
C LYS A 83 -3.44 1.55 27.44
N GLN A 84 -3.02 1.16 28.64
CA GLN A 84 -3.95 0.94 29.75
C GLN A 84 -4.83 2.19 29.96
N GLY A 85 -6.14 1.98 30.04
CA GLY A 85 -7.12 3.04 30.26
C GLY A 85 -7.68 3.68 28.98
N ASP A 86 -7.11 3.41 27.80
CA ASP A 86 -7.67 3.88 26.53
C ASP A 86 -9.12 3.41 26.36
N TYR A 87 -10.01 4.30 25.90
CA TYR A 87 -11.40 3.97 25.62
C TYR A 87 -11.51 3.35 24.23
N VAL A 88 -11.80 2.06 24.20
CA VAL A 88 -11.93 1.24 22.99
C VAL A 88 -13.41 1.03 22.66
N VAL A 89 -13.77 1.16 21.38
CA VAL A 89 -15.10 0.81 20.86
C VAL A 89 -15.37 -0.68 21.04
N LEU A 90 -16.55 -1.03 21.58
CA LEU A 90 -17.01 -2.40 21.76
C LEU A 90 -18.21 -2.70 20.87
N GLY A 91 -18.24 -3.91 20.30
CA GLY A 91 -19.33 -4.43 19.48
C GLY A 91 -18.87 -5.57 18.56
N ARG A 92 -19.83 -6.30 18.01
CA ARG A 92 -19.63 -7.38 17.02
C ARG A 92 -20.50 -7.23 15.77
N THR A 93 -21.56 -6.45 15.88
CA THR A 93 -22.49 -6.17 14.79
C THR A 93 -22.05 -4.94 14.01
N GLU A 94 -22.29 -4.98 12.70
CA GLU A 94 -21.75 -3.99 11.74
C GLU A 94 -22.86 -3.24 10.98
N ASP A 95 -24.13 -3.50 11.31
CA ASP A 95 -25.31 -2.93 10.65
C ASP A 95 -26.00 -1.84 11.50
N GLY A 96 -25.33 -1.36 12.55
CA GLY A 96 -25.80 -0.30 13.44
C GLY A 96 -26.40 -0.78 14.76
N GLU A 97 -26.62 -2.09 14.94
CA GLU A 97 -27.29 -2.66 16.13
C GLU A 97 -26.58 -2.33 17.45
N GLU A 98 -25.24 -2.27 17.45
CA GLU A 98 -24.42 -1.86 18.61
C GLU A 98 -23.81 -0.46 18.45
N GLY A 99 -24.37 0.38 17.56
CA GLY A 99 -23.84 1.71 17.27
C GLY A 99 -22.59 1.71 16.39
N ILE A 100 -22.36 0.64 15.63
CA ILE A 100 -21.27 0.47 14.67
C ILE A 100 -21.87 0.15 13.31
N TYR A 101 -21.51 0.93 12.28
CA TYR A 101 -21.99 0.72 10.91
C TYR A 101 -20.84 0.67 9.91
N VAL A 102 -20.67 -0.46 9.22
CA VAL A 102 -19.65 -0.67 8.18
C VAL A 102 -20.27 -0.43 6.80
N HIS A 103 -19.86 0.65 6.14
CA HIS A 103 -20.46 1.09 4.88
C HIS A 103 -19.72 0.56 3.66
N THR A 104 -20.11 -0.62 3.18
CA THR A 104 -19.46 -1.31 2.05
C THR A 104 -19.84 -0.76 0.67
N ALA A 105 -21.02 -0.15 0.55
CA ALA A 105 -21.60 0.30 -0.72
C ALA A 105 -21.33 1.78 -1.05
N GLY A 106 -20.54 2.49 -0.24
CA GLY A 106 -20.39 3.95 -0.35
C GLY A 106 -19.79 4.47 -1.66
N PHE A 107 -19.15 3.61 -2.46
CA PHE A 107 -18.61 3.96 -3.77
C PHE A 107 -19.27 3.21 -4.94
N GLN A 108 -20.29 2.39 -4.67
CA GLN A 108 -21.02 1.68 -5.72
C GLN A 108 -21.96 2.64 -6.45
N PRO A 109 -22.05 2.57 -7.79
CA PRO A 109 -23.09 3.26 -8.53
C PRO A 109 -24.48 2.74 -8.13
N ALA A 110 -25.46 3.63 -8.00
CA ALA A 110 -26.84 3.25 -7.65
C ALA A 110 -27.51 2.30 -8.66
N ASP A 111 -26.98 2.23 -9.88
CA ASP A 111 -27.51 1.47 -11.01
C ASP A 111 -26.73 0.16 -11.30
N GLU A 112 -26.09 -0.45 -10.30
CA GLU A 112 -25.48 -1.77 -10.50
C GLU A 112 -26.57 -2.81 -10.86
N THR A 113 -26.63 -3.15 -12.15
CA THR A 113 -27.46 -4.26 -12.64
C THR A 113 -27.12 -5.54 -11.88
N PRO A 114 -28.10 -6.26 -11.33
CA PRO A 114 -27.83 -7.51 -10.64
C PRO A 114 -27.10 -8.50 -11.57
N HIS A 115 -26.06 -9.14 -11.05
CA HIS A 115 -25.32 -10.15 -11.80
C HIS A 115 -26.23 -11.30 -12.23
N ASP A 116 -26.11 -11.72 -13.49
CA ASP A 116 -26.81 -12.90 -14.00
C ASP A 116 -26.44 -14.14 -13.17
N LYS A 117 -27.44 -15.01 -12.94
CA LYS A 117 -27.29 -16.25 -12.16
C LYS A 117 -26.23 -17.21 -12.74
N PHE A 118 -25.88 -17.05 -14.01
CA PHE A 118 -24.83 -17.79 -14.69
C PHE A 118 -23.90 -16.81 -15.41
N SER A 119 -22.64 -16.75 -15.00
CA SER A 119 -21.63 -15.87 -15.60
C SER A 119 -20.30 -16.60 -15.77
N PHE A 120 -19.64 -16.35 -16.90
CA PHE A 120 -18.25 -16.77 -17.13
C PHE A 120 -17.31 -15.63 -16.74
N ARG A 121 -16.07 -15.97 -16.35
CA ARG A 121 -14.99 -14.99 -16.07
C ARG A 121 -15.35 -13.97 -14.96
N SER A 122 -16.02 -14.42 -13.91
CA SER A 122 -16.34 -13.62 -12.73
C SER A 122 -15.13 -13.32 -11.82
N ARG A 123 -13.96 -13.90 -12.12
CA ARG A 123 -12.69 -13.64 -11.44
C ARG A 123 -11.60 -13.30 -12.45
N GLY A 124 -10.65 -12.46 -12.03
CA GLY A 124 -9.44 -12.17 -12.80
C GLY A 124 -8.56 -13.42 -12.92
N THR A 125 -8.15 -13.76 -14.14
CA THR A 125 -7.22 -14.87 -14.43
C THR A 125 -6.20 -14.42 -15.47
N ARG A 126 -5.25 -15.29 -15.84
CA ARG A 126 -4.33 -15.01 -16.97
C ARG A 126 -5.03 -14.72 -18.30
N GLU A 127 -6.32 -15.05 -18.45
CA GLU A 127 -7.12 -14.77 -19.65
C GLU A 127 -7.85 -13.42 -19.60
N THR A 128 -7.74 -12.68 -18.49
CA THR A 128 -8.42 -11.40 -18.33
C THR A 128 -7.73 -10.32 -19.16
N PRO A 129 -8.45 -9.61 -20.05
CA PRO A 129 -7.89 -8.47 -20.76
C PRO A 129 -7.79 -7.25 -19.83
N PHE A 130 -6.60 -6.65 -19.74
CA PHE A 130 -6.33 -5.52 -18.84
C PHE A 130 -6.31 -4.15 -19.52
N SER A 131 -6.52 -4.04 -20.84
CA SER A 131 -6.35 -2.78 -21.59
C SER A 131 -7.12 -1.60 -20.97
N ARG A 132 -8.41 -1.80 -20.71
CA ARG A 132 -9.24 -0.79 -20.02
C ARG A 132 -8.76 -0.51 -18.59
N SER A 133 -8.28 -1.53 -17.88
CA SER A 133 -7.72 -1.37 -16.53
C SER A 133 -6.46 -0.50 -16.55
N TYR A 134 -5.64 -0.60 -17.60
CA TYR A 134 -4.50 0.29 -17.82
C TYR A 134 -4.96 1.72 -18.14
N ASP A 135 -5.94 1.91 -19.02
CA ASP A 135 -6.47 3.25 -19.34
C ASP A 135 -6.96 3.97 -18.08
N GLU A 136 -7.77 3.28 -17.26
CA GLU A 136 -8.23 3.80 -15.97
C GLU A 136 -7.07 4.10 -15.02
N LEU A 137 -6.08 3.21 -14.93
CA LEU A 137 -4.89 3.41 -14.10
C LEU A 137 -4.08 4.63 -14.56
N TYR A 138 -3.92 4.86 -15.86
CA TYR A 138 -3.21 6.04 -16.37
C TYR A 138 -3.92 7.34 -15.97
N GLU A 139 -5.25 7.38 -16.07
CA GLU A 139 -6.03 8.55 -15.64
C GLU A 139 -5.91 8.79 -14.13
N ILE A 140 -6.00 7.72 -13.33
CA ILE A 140 -5.83 7.78 -11.88
C ILE A 140 -4.43 8.29 -11.51
N LEU A 141 -3.37 7.77 -12.15
CA LEU A 141 -2.00 8.19 -11.86
C LEU A 141 -1.74 9.63 -12.28
N ARG A 142 -2.24 10.08 -13.44
CA ARG A 142 -2.16 11.50 -13.84
C ARG A 142 -2.88 12.42 -12.85
N HIS A 143 -4.04 12.02 -12.37
CA HIS A 143 -4.76 12.75 -11.33
C HIS A 143 -3.99 12.77 -10.01
N ASP A 144 -3.58 11.61 -9.51
CA ASP A 144 -2.97 11.45 -8.19
C ASP A 144 -1.52 11.95 -8.13
N ARG A 145 -0.85 12.13 -9.28
CA ARG A 145 0.43 12.86 -9.36
C ARG A 145 0.33 14.25 -8.74
N ASP A 146 -0.76 14.96 -9.03
CA ASP A 146 -0.91 16.38 -8.66
C ASP A 146 -1.85 16.56 -7.45
N ARG A 147 -2.72 15.58 -7.18
CA ARG A 147 -3.83 15.69 -6.20
C ARG A 147 -3.93 14.52 -5.23
N GLY A 148 -2.95 13.62 -5.22
CA GLY A 148 -2.99 12.38 -4.46
C GLY A 148 -1.70 12.10 -3.69
N TYR A 149 -1.55 10.84 -3.32
CA TYR A 149 -0.36 10.29 -2.69
C TYR A 149 -0.16 8.85 -3.17
N ILE A 150 0.71 8.70 -4.17
CA ILE A 150 0.99 7.43 -4.85
C ILE A 150 2.11 6.69 -4.12
N VAL A 151 1.80 5.53 -3.56
CA VAL A 151 2.76 4.68 -2.84
C VAL A 151 3.11 3.46 -3.68
N TRP A 152 4.40 3.24 -3.90
CA TRP A 152 4.91 2.06 -4.59
C TRP A 152 5.44 1.03 -3.59
N VAL A 153 5.10 -0.24 -3.78
CA VAL A 153 5.58 -1.35 -2.95
C VAL A 153 6.32 -2.35 -3.84
N LEU A 154 7.64 -2.33 -3.82
CA LEU A 154 8.45 -2.98 -4.86
C LEU A 154 9.25 -4.17 -4.33
N GLY A 155 9.25 -5.25 -5.10
CA GLY A 155 10.22 -6.35 -4.98
C GLY A 155 11.45 -6.15 -5.88
N PRO A 156 12.52 -6.92 -5.66
CA PRO A 156 13.79 -6.76 -6.38
C PRO A 156 13.70 -7.04 -7.89
N ALA A 157 12.67 -7.75 -8.36
CA ALA A 157 12.48 -8.08 -9.78
C ALA A 157 12.44 -6.85 -10.69
N VAL A 158 12.06 -5.68 -10.16
CA VAL A 158 12.03 -4.40 -10.88
C VAL A 158 13.45 -3.91 -11.23
N ALA A 159 14.46 -4.26 -10.41
CA ALA A 159 15.85 -3.85 -10.58
C ALA A 159 16.69 -4.84 -11.43
N PHE A 160 16.18 -6.04 -11.69
CA PHE A 160 16.87 -7.08 -12.47
C PHE A 160 16.79 -6.91 -13.98
N ASP A 161 16.08 -5.88 -14.45
CA ASP A 161 16.01 -5.53 -15.87
C ASP A 161 16.29 -4.04 -16.06
N ARG A 162 17.11 -3.72 -17.07
CA ARG A 162 17.53 -2.35 -17.36
C ARG A 162 16.36 -1.43 -17.69
N ASP A 163 15.44 -1.87 -18.53
CA ASP A 163 14.39 -1.01 -19.07
C ASP A 163 13.30 -0.76 -18.01
N SER A 164 12.97 -1.79 -17.22
CA SER A 164 12.15 -1.69 -16.00
C SER A 164 12.73 -0.71 -14.98
N ARG A 165 14.04 -0.81 -14.70
CA ARG A 165 14.75 0.09 -13.78
C ARG A 165 14.71 1.54 -14.26
N ASN A 166 14.91 1.76 -15.56
CA ASN A 166 14.82 3.07 -16.18
C ASN A 166 13.38 3.63 -16.17
N ALA A 167 12.38 2.78 -16.39
CA ALA A 167 10.97 3.16 -16.33
C ALA A 167 10.56 3.60 -14.92
N MET A 168 10.96 2.86 -13.87
CA MET A 168 10.71 3.27 -12.48
C MET A 168 11.39 4.61 -12.15
N THR A 169 12.64 4.77 -12.60
CA THR A 169 13.38 6.03 -12.45
C THR A 169 12.61 7.19 -13.08
N GLY A 170 12.17 7.06 -14.33
CA GLY A 170 11.37 8.08 -15.00
C GLY A 170 10.05 8.40 -14.29
N LEU A 171 9.36 7.38 -13.77
CA LEU A 171 8.13 7.58 -12.98
C LEU A 171 8.38 8.37 -11.70
N ILE A 172 9.50 8.13 -11.00
CA ILE A 172 9.92 8.90 -9.82
C ILE A 172 10.21 10.35 -10.21
N GLU A 173 11.05 10.55 -11.23
CA GLU A 173 11.48 11.88 -11.68
C GLU A 173 10.31 12.72 -12.18
N ALA A 174 9.30 12.09 -12.79
CA ALA A 174 8.07 12.73 -13.27
C ALA A 174 6.99 12.92 -12.19
N GLY A 175 7.27 12.58 -10.92
CA GLY A 175 6.36 12.82 -9.79
C GLY A 175 5.27 11.76 -9.57
N PHE A 176 5.31 10.63 -10.29
CA PHE A 176 4.34 9.54 -10.12
C PHE A 176 4.65 8.62 -8.91
N CYS A 177 5.61 8.98 -8.06
CA CYS A 177 5.98 8.25 -6.85
C CYS A 177 6.13 9.23 -5.68
N HIS A 178 5.28 9.10 -4.65
CA HIS A 178 5.31 9.96 -3.47
C HIS A 178 5.93 9.27 -2.24
N ALA A 179 6.02 7.95 -2.26
CA ALA A 179 6.78 7.13 -1.32
C ALA A 179 7.05 5.75 -1.92
N LEU A 180 8.20 5.17 -1.59
CA LEU A 180 8.60 3.83 -2.01
C LEU A 180 8.84 2.94 -0.78
N LEU A 181 8.09 1.84 -0.70
CA LEU A 181 8.21 0.82 0.33
C LEU A 181 8.86 -0.43 -0.28
N ALA A 182 9.95 -0.91 0.30
CA ALA A 182 10.66 -2.09 -0.19
C ALA A 182 11.45 -2.77 0.93
N GLY A 183 12.29 -3.73 0.57
CA GLY A 183 13.26 -4.35 1.48
C GLY A 183 14.69 -4.18 1.00
N ASN A 184 15.64 -4.70 1.80
CA ASN A 184 17.08 -4.66 1.52
C ASN A 184 17.44 -5.11 0.09
N ALA A 185 16.79 -6.17 -0.40
CA ALA A 185 17.08 -6.76 -1.70
C ALA A 185 16.86 -5.79 -2.87
N LEU A 186 15.78 -4.97 -2.86
CA LEU A 186 15.56 -4.01 -3.95
C LEU A 186 16.70 -2.99 -4.00
N ALA A 187 17.01 -2.37 -2.86
CA ALA A 187 18.03 -1.33 -2.78
C ALA A 187 19.42 -1.88 -3.12
N THR A 188 19.75 -3.08 -2.63
CA THR A 188 21.01 -3.75 -2.93
C THR A 188 21.16 -4.00 -4.42
N HIS A 189 20.15 -4.58 -5.06
CA HIS A 189 20.25 -4.93 -6.49
C HIS A 189 20.10 -3.72 -7.42
N ASP A 190 19.43 -2.65 -7.01
CA ASP A 190 19.43 -1.38 -7.76
C ASP A 190 20.82 -0.72 -7.76
N LEU A 191 21.54 -0.80 -6.65
CA LEU A 191 22.93 -0.32 -6.55
C LEU A 191 23.91 -1.28 -7.24
N GLU A 192 23.68 -2.59 -7.18
CA GLU A 192 24.43 -3.60 -7.97
C GLU A 192 24.32 -3.32 -9.47
N ALA A 193 23.11 -3.02 -9.94
CA ALA A 193 22.87 -2.60 -11.31
C ALA A 193 23.63 -1.31 -11.66
N ALA A 194 23.69 -0.33 -10.75
CA ALA A 194 24.43 0.91 -10.99
C ALA A 194 25.96 0.71 -11.07
N ILE A 195 26.51 -0.16 -10.23
CA ILE A 195 27.96 -0.33 -10.08
C ILE A 195 28.51 -1.36 -11.07
N PHE A 196 27.84 -2.50 -11.19
CA PHE A 196 28.31 -3.66 -11.95
C PHE A 196 27.47 -3.98 -13.19
N ARG A 197 26.32 -3.32 -13.36
CA ARG A 197 25.31 -3.65 -14.38
C ARG A 197 24.76 -5.07 -14.25
N THR A 198 24.76 -5.61 -13.03
CA THR A 198 24.24 -6.94 -12.74
C THR A 198 23.14 -6.95 -11.68
N GLY A 199 22.32 -8.00 -11.72
CA GLY A 199 21.48 -8.43 -10.62
C GLY A 199 21.81 -9.88 -10.27
N LEU A 200 22.29 -10.14 -9.05
CA LEU A 200 22.82 -11.45 -8.65
C LEU A 200 23.89 -11.99 -9.61
N GLY A 201 24.75 -11.09 -10.11
CA GLY A 201 25.86 -11.46 -11.00
C GLY A 201 25.50 -11.76 -12.46
N GLN A 202 24.23 -11.59 -12.84
CA GLN A 202 23.77 -11.67 -14.22
C GLN A 202 23.60 -10.25 -14.78
N ASP A 203 24.11 -9.97 -15.99
CA ASP A 203 23.93 -8.69 -16.66
C ASP A 203 22.43 -8.38 -16.85
N ILE A 204 21.99 -7.21 -16.39
CA ILE A 204 20.57 -6.80 -16.36
C ILE A 204 19.97 -6.50 -17.75
N TYR A 205 20.78 -6.58 -18.81
CA TYR A 205 20.33 -6.41 -20.19
C TYR A 205 20.57 -7.67 -21.03
N THR A 206 21.80 -8.19 -21.06
CA THR A 206 22.14 -9.34 -21.91
C THR A 206 21.81 -10.69 -21.27
N GLN A 207 21.50 -10.70 -19.96
CA GLN A 207 21.25 -11.91 -19.18
C GLN A 207 22.44 -12.88 -19.12
N ALA A 208 23.65 -12.41 -19.45
CA ALA A 208 24.86 -13.21 -19.35
C ALA A 208 25.37 -13.22 -17.91
N HIS A 209 25.79 -14.38 -17.40
CA HIS A 209 26.46 -14.45 -16.10
C HIS A 209 27.89 -13.92 -16.22
N LEU A 210 28.27 -13.02 -15.33
CA LEU A 210 29.62 -12.48 -15.28
C LEU A 210 30.51 -13.35 -14.35
N PRO A 211 31.80 -13.59 -14.72
CA PRO A 211 32.74 -14.27 -13.83
C PRO A 211 32.84 -13.56 -12.48
N GLY A 212 32.67 -14.31 -11.38
CA GLY A 212 32.68 -13.74 -10.03
C GLY A 212 31.40 -12.99 -9.63
N GLY A 213 30.38 -12.93 -10.49
CA GLY A 213 29.19 -12.09 -10.29
C GLY A 213 28.39 -12.36 -9.02
N HIS A 214 28.49 -13.56 -8.44
CA HIS A 214 27.83 -13.86 -7.16
C HIS A 214 28.35 -13.01 -6.00
N TYR A 215 29.53 -12.40 -6.09
CA TYR A 215 30.04 -11.46 -5.10
C TYR A 215 29.47 -10.04 -5.25
N HIS A 216 28.98 -9.65 -6.44
CA HIS A 216 28.67 -8.25 -6.73
C HIS A 216 27.71 -7.60 -5.72
N HIS A 217 26.62 -8.27 -5.37
CA HIS A 217 25.67 -7.74 -4.37
C HIS A 217 26.29 -7.62 -2.97
N LEU A 218 27.17 -8.54 -2.57
CA LEU A 218 27.90 -8.50 -1.30
C LEU A 218 28.91 -7.36 -1.29
N ASP A 219 29.63 -7.16 -2.39
CA ASP A 219 30.57 -6.06 -2.57
C ASP A 219 29.83 -4.72 -2.48
N VAL A 220 28.66 -4.58 -3.12
CA VAL A 220 27.82 -3.38 -2.98
C VAL A 220 27.44 -3.12 -1.52
N ILE A 221 26.93 -4.14 -0.82
CA ILE A 221 26.59 -3.99 0.61
C ILE A 221 27.80 -3.52 1.40
N ASN A 222 28.97 -4.13 1.17
CA ASN A 222 30.20 -3.77 1.86
C ASN A 222 30.63 -2.33 1.53
N GLU A 223 30.57 -1.90 0.26
CA GLU A 223 30.89 -0.54 -0.17
C GLU A 223 29.96 0.51 0.47
N VAL A 224 28.67 0.20 0.59
CA VAL A 224 27.70 1.08 1.26
C VAL A 224 27.96 1.16 2.76
N ARG A 225 28.22 0.03 3.41
CA ARG A 225 28.54 0.01 4.84
C ARG A 225 29.85 0.72 5.14
N LEU A 226 30.87 0.58 4.27
CA LEU A 226 32.15 1.28 4.37
C LEU A 226 31.98 2.80 4.36
N ARG A 227 31.08 3.31 3.51
CA ARG A 227 30.75 4.75 3.40
C ARG A 227 29.66 5.23 4.36
N GLY A 228 29.02 4.31 5.07
CA GLY A 228 28.01 4.58 6.09
C GLY A 228 26.60 4.88 5.57
N SER A 229 26.40 5.12 4.27
CA SER A 229 25.07 5.33 3.68
C SER A 229 25.05 5.15 2.17
N MET A 230 23.88 4.82 1.61
CA MET A 230 23.64 4.76 0.17
C MET A 230 23.87 6.12 -0.49
N ALA A 231 23.47 7.22 0.17
CA ALA A 231 23.65 8.57 -0.36
C ALA A 231 25.13 8.92 -0.53
N GLN A 232 25.96 8.62 0.46
CA GLN A 232 27.41 8.82 0.38
C GLN A 232 28.04 7.94 -0.70
N THR A 233 27.61 6.68 -0.83
CA THR A 233 28.08 5.78 -1.89
C THR A 233 27.75 6.26 -3.29
N ILE A 234 26.51 6.73 -3.51
CA ILE A 234 26.10 7.29 -4.80
C ILE A 234 26.95 8.51 -5.16
N ALA A 235 27.25 9.38 -4.19
CA ALA A 235 28.10 10.54 -4.39
C ALA A 235 29.56 10.16 -4.69
N ASP A 236 30.18 9.33 -3.85
CA ASP A 236 31.60 8.98 -3.95
C ASP A 236 31.94 8.15 -5.18
N LEU A 237 31.04 7.24 -5.57
CA LEU A 237 31.19 6.44 -6.79
C LEU A 237 30.66 7.14 -8.04
N ALA A 238 30.16 8.37 -7.90
CA ALA A 238 29.56 9.17 -8.97
C ALA A 238 28.50 8.41 -9.78
N LEU A 239 27.63 7.65 -9.09
CA LEU A 239 26.56 6.87 -9.73
C LEU A 239 25.54 7.82 -10.39
N GLN A 240 25.19 7.52 -11.65
CA GLN A 240 24.40 8.43 -12.49
C GLN A 240 22.94 7.98 -12.68
N ASP A 241 22.58 6.77 -12.26
CA ASP A 241 21.25 6.20 -12.49
C ASP A 241 20.73 5.40 -11.29
N GLY A 242 19.49 4.92 -11.39
CA GLY A 242 18.89 3.98 -10.43
C GLY A 242 17.72 4.51 -9.64
N ILE A 243 16.90 3.56 -9.18
CA ILE A 243 15.67 3.80 -8.40
C ILE A 243 16.02 4.50 -7.08
N ILE A 244 17.06 4.04 -6.39
CA ILE A 244 17.47 4.59 -5.10
C ILE A 244 18.00 6.02 -5.28
N ARG A 245 18.84 6.25 -6.29
CA ARG A 245 19.33 7.58 -6.64
C ARG A 245 18.19 8.53 -6.98
N ALA A 246 17.24 8.08 -7.80
CA ALA A 246 16.07 8.88 -8.17
C ALA A 246 15.24 9.28 -6.94
N CYS A 247 15.00 8.34 -6.02
CA CYS A 247 14.29 8.62 -4.78
C CYS A 247 15.01 9.69 -3.94
N LEU A 248 16.33 9.56 -3.77
CA LEU A 248 17.12 10.52 -2.99
C LEU A 248 17.14 11.92 -3.63
N ASN A 249 17.34 12.00 -4.94
CA ASN A 249 17.41 13.27 -5.67
C ASN A 249 16.06 14.02 -5.68
N HIS A 250 14.96 13.28 -5.78
CA HIS A 250 13.60 13.84 -5.82
C HIS A 250 12.94 13.86 -4.43
N GLN A 251 13.68 13.57 -3.37
CA GLN A 251 13.20 13.56 -1.99
C GLN A 251 11.97 12.67 -1.78
N VAL A 252 11.87 11.57 -2.55
CA VAL A 252 10.86 10.54 -2.36
C VAL A 252 11.26 9.69 -1.15
N PRO A 253 10.44 9.66 -0.08
CA PRO A 253 10.71 8.84 1.09
C PRO A 253 10.84 7.36 0.73
N LEU A 254 11.92 6.75 1.20
CA LEU A 254 12.24 5.34 1.02
C LEU A 254 12.14 4.62 2.37
N VAL A 255 11.23 3.65 2.47
CA VAL A 255 11.13 2.77 3.64
C VAL A 255 11.63 1.39 3.26
N LEU A 256 12.83 1.06 3.74
CA LEU A 256 13.43 -0.26 3.57
C LEU A 256 13.19 -1.11 4.82
N THR A 257 12.37 -2.14 4.71
CA THR A 257 12.08 -3.05 5.82
C THR A 257 12.99 -4.27 5.78
N GLY A 258 13.53 -4.63 6.94
CA GLY A 258 14.39 -5.77 7.09
C GLY A 258 13.63 -7.09 7.03
N SER A 259 14.31 -8.14 6.59
CA SER A 259 13.82 -9.51 6.54
C SER A 259 14.88 -10.49 7.03
N ILE A 260 14.44 -11.66 7.50
CA ILE A 260 15.32 -12.74 7.99
C ILE A 260 16.27 -13.31 6.92
N ARG A 261 16.08 -12.94 5.65
CA ARG A 261 16.91 -13.36 4.51
C ARG A 261 17.92 -12.30 4.06
N ASP A 262 18.00 -11.17 4.74
CA ASP A 262 18.80 -10.05 4.27
C ASP A 262 20.30 -10.33 4.42
N ASP A 263 21.04 -10.18 3.32
CA ASP A 263 22.49 -10.08 3.33
C ASP A 263 22.90 -8.67 3.79
N GLY A 264 23.87 -8.56 4.70
CA GLY A 264 24.31 -7.27 5.25
C GLY A 264 23.63 -6.94 6.59
N PRO A 265 22.59 -6.10 6.64
CA PRO A 265 21.95 -5.34 5.55
C PRO A 265 22.60 -3.98 5.26
N LEU A 266 22.07 -3.24 4.28
CA LEU A 266 22.39 -1.82 4.06
C LEU A 266 22.05 -0.99 5.31
N PRO A 267 22.82 0.08 5.64
CA PRO A 267 22.66 0.85 6.88
C PRO A 267 21.26 1.43 7.12
N GLU A 268 20.55 1.81 6.06
CA GLU A 268 19.22 2.45 6.12
C GLU A 268 18.07 1.46 6.34
N VAL A 269 18.33 0.15 6.33
CA VAL A 269 17.29 -0.88 6.50
C VAL A 269 16.80 -0.91 7.95
N ILE A 270 15.49 -0.80 8.13
CA ILE A 270 14.84 -0.93 9.43
C ILE A 270 14.65 -2.41 9.75
N THR A 271 15.53 -2.96 10.59
CA THR A 271 15.54 -4.40 10.96
C THR A 271 14.46 -4.78 11.99
N ASP A 272 13.99 -3.81 12.78
CA ASP A 272 12.89 -4.00 13.72
C ASP A 272 11.56 -3.98 12.97
N SER A 273 10.86 -5.11 12.94
CA SER A 273 9.63 -5.28 12.16
C SER A 273 8.48 -4.40 12.64
N CYS A 274 8.42 -4.04 13.92
CA CYS A 274 7.40 -3.13 14.44
C CYS A 274 7.68 -1.70 13.98
N LYS A 275 8.93 -1.24 14.10
CA LYS A 275 9.32 0.09 13.60
C LYS A 275 9.18 0.19 12.08
N ALA A 276 9.50 -0.88 11.36
CA ALA A 276 9.32 -0.96 9.92
C ALA A 276 7.84 -0.85 9.55
N GLN A 277 6.96 -1.55 10.26
CA GLN A 277 5.52 -1.43 10.08
C GLN A 277 5.02 -0.02 10.39
N ASP A 278 5.49 0.63 11.47
CA ASP A 278 5.14 2.01 11.80
C ASP A 278 5.54 2.98 10.68
N ALA A 279 6.76 2.83 10.15
CA ALA A 279 7.27 3.62 9.04
C ALA A 279 6.45 3.41 7.75
N MET A 280 6.09 2.16 7.42
CA MET A 280 5.20 1.87 6.29
C MET A 280 3.80 2.46 6.50
N ARG A 281 3.22 2.32 7.71
CA ARG A 281 1.87 2.81 8.03
C ARG A 281 1.78 4.32 7.90
N PHE A 282 2.84 5.05 8.23
CA PHE A 282 2.91 6.50 8.04
C PHE A 282 2.58 6.93 6.60
N HIS A 283 3.06 6.18 5.61
CA HIS A 283 2.77 6.42 4.19
C HIS A 283 1.46 5.76 3.76
N ALA A 284 1.21 4.52 4.18
CA ALA A 284 0.02 3.76 3.78
C ALA A 284 -1.30 4.46 4.14
N ARG A 285 -1.40 5.09 5.32
CA ARG A 285 -2.60 5.85 5.73
C ARG A 285 -2.87 7.11 4.92
N ARG A 286 -1.87 7.61 4.19
CA ARG A 286 -1.96 8.80 3.32
C ARG A 286 -2.27 8.43 1.89
N ALA A 287 -2.06 7.17 1.51
CA ALA A 287 -2.15 6.72 0.13
C ALA A 287 -3.53 6.96 -0.45
N THR A 288 -3.55 7.43 -1.70
CA THR A 288 -4.75 7.48 -2.54
C THR A 288 -4.69 6.46 -3.67
N THR A 289 -3.47 6.07 -4.04
CA THR A 289 -3.18 4.97 -4.96
C THR A 289 -1.97 4.19 -4.44
N VAL A 290 -2.06 2.86 -4.43
CA VAL A 290 -0.97 1.95 -4.08
C VAL A 290 -0.72 1.00 -5.24
N ILE A 291 0.54 0.84 -5.64
CA ILE A 291 0.93 -0.15 -6.65
C ILE A 291 1.98 -1.07 -6.03
N ALA A 292 1.60 -2.32 -5.81
CA ALA A 292 2.50 -3.35 -5.29
C ALA A 292 2.92 -4.32 -6.40
N MET A 293 4.22 -4.59 -6.52
CA MET A 293 4.76 -5.36 -7.65
C MET A 293 5.81 -6.38 -7.20
N ALA A 294 5.62 -7.64 -7.61
CA ALA A 294 6.56 -8.74 -7.40
C ALA A 294 7.08 -8.89 -5.95
N THR A 295 6.22 -8.64 -4.96
CA THR A 295 6.59 -8.70 -3.54
C THR A 295 5.41 -9.11 -2.66
N GLN A 296 5.18 -10.42 -2.51
CA GLN A 296 4.05 -10.91 -1.72
C GLN A 296 4.08 -10.42 -0.27
N LEU A 297 5.23 -10.49 0.41
CA LEU A 297 5.36 -10.10 1.80
C LEU A 297 5.02 -8.61 2.01
N HIS A 298 5.65 -7.72 1.26
CA HIS A 298 5.45 -6.28 1.44
C HIS A 298 4.08 -5.83 0.92
N ALA A 299 3.58 -6.43 -0.17
CA ALA A 299 2.25 -6.14 -0.68
C ALA A 299 1.18 -6.51 0.37
N ILE A 300 1.34 -7.65 1.06
CA ILE A 300 0.41 -8.08 2.10
C ILE A 300 0.48 -7.12 3.29
N ALA A 301 1.70 -6.79 3.74
CA ALA A 301 1.88 -5.85 4.82
C ALA A 301 1.24 -4.49 4.50
N ALA A 302 1.51 -3.94 3.31
CA ALA A 302 0.91 -2.70 2.85
C ALA A 302 -0.62 -2.80 2.79
N GLY A 303 -1.18 -3.88 2.23
CA GLY A 303 -2.64 -4.07 2.16
C GLY A 303 -3.33 -4.10 3.51
N ASN A 304 -2.71 -4.71 4.51
CA ASN A 304 -3.22 -4.67 5.87
C ASN A 304 -3.23 -3.24 6.45
N MET A 305 -2.37 -2.35 5.95
CA MET A 305 -2.18 -0.99 6.41
C MET A 305 -2.84 0.07 5.53
N VAL A 306 -3.52 -0.29 4.45
CA VAL A 306 -4.12 0.68 3.52
C VAL A 306 -5.64 0.70 3.73
N PRO A 307 -6.23 1.87 4.06
CA PRO A 307 -7.69 1.99 4.08
C PRO A 307 -8.23 1.93 2.64
N ASN A 308 -9.49 1.53 2.45
CA ASN A 308 -10.09 1.57 1.11
C ASN A 308 -10.70 2.94 0.74
N TYR A 309 -10.60 3.91 1.66
CA TYR A 309 -11.04 5.28 1.47
C TYR A 309 -10.09 6.27 2.13
N ARG A 310 -10.17 7.52 1.70
CA ARG A 310 -9.47 8.64 2.31
C ARG A 310 -10.40 9.83 2.46
N ILE A 311 -10.37 10.44 3.64
CA ILE A 311 -10.94 11.77 3.87
C ILE A 311 -9.85 12.81 3.57
N LEU A 312 -10.11 13.67 2.58
CA LEU A 312 -9.23 14.77 2.21
C LEU A 312 -9.40 15.96 3.16
N ALA A 313 -8.49 16.93 3.06
CA ALA A 313 -8.49 18.11 3.95
C ALA A 313 -9.75 18.98 3.83
N ASP A 314 -10.44 18.92 2.69
CA ASP A 314 -11.72 19.60 2.43
C ASP A 314 -12.96 18.80 2.90
N GLY A 315 -12.75 17.63 3.51
CA GLY A 315 -13.81 16.73 3.93
C GLY A 315 -14.32 15.77 2.86
N THR A 316 -13.81 15.85 1.62
CA THR A 316 -14.18 14.93 0.55
C THR A 316 -13.72 13.51 0.88
N VAL A 317 -14.64 12.56 0.80
CA VAL A 317 -14.35 11.12 0.91
C VAL A 317 -14.16 10.54 -0.48
N ARG A 318 -13.01 9.90 -0.73
CA ARG A 318 -12.67 9.25 -2.01
C ARG A 318 -12.19 7.82 -1.79
N PRO A 319 -12.27 6.93 -2.79
CA PRO A 319 -11.67 5.61 -2.67
C PRO A 319 -10.14 5.70 -2.72
N VAL A 320 -9.51 4.66 -2.17
CA VAL A 320 -8.09 4.36 -2.37
C VAL A 320 -7.98 3.22 -3.37
N PHE A 321 -7.21 3.41 -4.43
CA PHE A 321 -6.96 2.36 -5.40
C PHE A 321 -5.75 1.54 -4.99
N PHE A 322 -5.87 0.22 -5.03
CA PHE A 322 -4.73 -0.65 -4.74
C PHE A 322 -4.57 -1.67 -5.86
N TYR A 323 -3.49 -1.53 -6.63
CA TYR A 323 -3.10 -2.43 -7.70
C TYR A 323 -2.04 -3.41 -7.22
N ILE A 324 -2.21 -4.67 -7.59
CA ILE A 324 -1.25 -5.74 -7.36
C ILE A 324 -0.82 -6.27 -8.70
N VAL A 325 0.47 -6.25 -8.98
CA VAL A 325 1.05 -6.74 -10.24
C VAL A 325 1.99 -7.87 -9.94
N ASP A 326 1.64 -9.06 -10.41
CA ASP A 326 2.45 -10.25 -10.23
C ASP A 326 2.20 -11.22 -11.39
N MET A 327 3.21 -12.02 -11.75
CA MET A 327 3.04 -13.08 -12.75
C MET A 327 2.29 -14.29 -12.17
N SER A 328 2.30 -14.42 -10.84
CA SER A 328 1.71 -15.54 -10.11
C SER A 328 0.26 -15.24 -9.70
N GLU A 329 -0.67 -16.04 -10.23
CA GLU A 329 -2.07 -16.06 -9.77
C GLU A 329 -2.16 -16.24 -8.26
N PHE A 330 -1.33 -17.13 -7.67
CA PHE A 330 -1.32 -17.35 -6.23
C PHE A 330 -0.91 -16.10 -5.43
N GLY A 331 0.07 -15.34 -5.93
CA GLY A 331 0.49 -14.09 -5.30
C GLY A 331 -0.62 -13.06 -5.31
N ALA A 332 -1.21 -12.84 -6.47
CA ALA A 332 -2.31 -11.90 -6.67
C ALA A 332 -3.57 -12.27 -5.86
N ASP A 333 -3.97 -13.53 -5.89
CA ASP A 333 -5.18 -14.02 -5.21
C ASP A 333 -5.05 -13.95 -3.70
N LYS A 334 -3.88 -14.29 -3.13
CA LYS A 334 -3.69 -14.18 -1.68
C LYS A 334 -3.87 -12.77 -1.16
N LEU A 335 -3.51 -11.77 -1.97
CA LEU A 335 -3.65 -10.37 -1.63
C LEU A 335 -5.09 -9.87 -1.79
N ALA A 336 -5.75 -10.27 -2.88
CA ALA A 336 -7.15 -9.92 -3.14
C ALA A 336 -8.12 -10.49 -2.08
N ASN A 337 -7.81 -11.66 -1.53
CA ASN A 337 -8.69 -12.37 -0.58
C ASN A 337 -8.51 -11.97 0.91
N ARG A 338 -7.66 -10.99 1.24
CA ARG A 338 -7.41 -10.58 2.66
C ARG A 338 -8.22 -9.35 3.08
N GLY A 339 -9.51 -9.31 2.75
CA GLY A 339 -10.37 -8.16 3.05
C GLY A 339 -10.15 -6.96 2.12
N THR A 340 -9.13 -6.97 1.26
CA THR A 340 -8.92 -5.99 0.19
C THR A 340 -9.79 -6.29 -1.03
N GLY A 341 -11.12 -6.43 -0.83
CA GLY A 341 -12.08 -6.70 -1.90
C GLY A 341 -12.09 -5.67 -3.04
N GLN A 342 -11.40 -4.54 -2.86
CA GLN A 342 -11.22 -3.48 -3.86
C GLN A 342 -9.83 -3.46 -4.51
N SER A 343 -8.93 -4.38 -4.15
CA SER A 343 -7.64 -4.48 -4.82
C SER A 343 -7.79 -5.05 -6.24
N ARG A 344 -7.10 -4.43 -7.19
CA ARG A 344 -7.13 -4.78 -8.61
C ARG A 344 -5.86 -5.57 -8.96
N ALA A 345 -6.00 -6.87 -9.10
CA ALA A 345 -4.92 -7.73 -9.56
C ALA A 345 -4.72 -7.59 -11.08
N ILE A 346 -3.48 -7.39 -11.51
CA ILE A 346 -3.04 -7.41 -12.91
C ILE A 346 -2.00 -8.51 -13.03
N LEU A 347 -2.35 -9.57 -13.76
CA LEU A 347 -1.51 -10.75 -13.92
C LEU A 347 -0.59 -10.58 -15.13
N THR A 348 0.65 -10.18 -14.88
CA THR A 348 1.64 -9.88 -15.94
C THR A 348 3.07 -9.82 -15.39
N ASN A 349 4.06 -9.80 -16.27
CA ASN A 349 5.44 -9.50 -15.87
C ASN A 349 5.53 -8.03 -15.42
N VAL A 350 6.07 -7.79 -14.23
CA VAL A 350 6.21 -6.44 -13.66
C VAL A 350 7.11 -5.52 -14.48
N GLN A 351 8.08 -6.07 -15.21
CA GLN A 351 8.97 -5.34 -16.10
C GLN A 351 8.21 -4.79 -17.31
N ASP A 352 7.37 -5.64 -17.95
CA ASP A 352 6.50 -5.20 -19.04
C ASP A 352 5.47 -4.17 -18.56
N PHE A 353 4.86 -4.42 -17.39
CA PHE A 353 3.89 -3.52 -16.78
C PHE A 353 4.46 -2.12 -16.59
N ILE A 354 5.63 -2.00 -15.95
CA ILE A 354 6.20 -0.69 -15.62
C ILE A 354 6.70 0.05 -16.86
N VAL A 355 7.25 -0.66 -17.84
CA VAL A 355 7.65 -0.07 -19.13
C VAL A 355 6.41 0.47 -19.86
N ASN A 356 5.30 -0.29 -19.89
CA ASN A 356 4.04 0.17 -20.49
C ASN A 356 3.45 1.38 -19.76
N LEU A 357 3.50 1.41 -18.43
CA LEU A 357 3.11 2.59 -17.65
C LEU A 357 3.95 3.81 -18.05
N TRP A 358 5.28 3.67 -18.03
CA TRP A 358 6.17 4.78 -18.35
C TRP A 358 5.97 5.29 -19.79
N HIS A 359 5.78 4.39 -20.76
CA HIS A 359 5.49 4.77 -22.14
C HIS A 359 4.25 5.65 -22.28
N ASN A 360 3.21 5.43 -21.47
CA ASN A 360 1.97 6.20 -21.51
C ASN A 360 1.98 7.45 -20.62
N LEU A 361 2.79 7.48 -19.57
CA LEU A 361 2.82 8.55 -18.58
C LEU A 361 3.93 9.59 -18.81
N LYS A 362 4.95 9.27 -19.62
CA LYS A 362 6.06 10.19 -19.95
C LYS A 362 5.68 11.32 -20.91
N GLY A 363 4.58 11.15 -21.65
CA GLY A 363 3.99 12.19 -22.51
C GLY A 363 2.99 13.03 -21.74
#